data_AF-A0A0G2BLV6-F1
#
_entry.id   AF-A0A0G2BLV6-F1
#
_cell.length_a   1.000
_cell.length_b   1.000
_cell.length_c   1.000
_cell.angle_alpha   90.00
_cell.angle_beta   90.00
_cell.angle_gamma   90.00
#
_symmetry.space_group_name_H-M   'P 1'
#
loop_
_entity.id
_entity.type
_entity.pdbx_description
1 polymer ?
#
loop_
_entity_poly.entity_id
_entity_poly.type
_entity_poly.pdbx_seq_one_letter_code
_entity_poly.pdbx_strand_id
1 'polypeptide(L)'
;MGSLDRKVIFGAAAALVTALALGIGAGFYFGGRGASAELALLRAQIEKAKSVLAPAGQRQTVLGTVERVEGSVIFLKAQAPANPFEEAYPEDREAVVTAETKIVRQVSKPPATYLEELLAYQRQLPGQEQASAYLVPTPPSPVAETAVAAGSLKSGDRIVVQAREDITAKTRFEAVQITVLASS
;
A
#
# COMPACT_ATOMS: atom_id res chain seq x y z
N MET A 1 57.51 47.56 32.25
CA MET A 1 56.29 46.95 31.66
C MET A 1 56.73 45.75 30.83
N GLY A 2 56.69 44.50 31.27
CA GLY A 2 56.11 43.88 32.46
C GLY A 2 55.93 42.40 32.09
N SER A 3 56.96 41.56 32.30
CA SER A 3 56.94 40.13 31.93
C SER A 3 55.87 39.31 32.66
N LEU A 4 55.20 39.90 33.65
CA LEU A 4 54.03 39.34 34.33
C LEU A 4 52.79 39.32 33.43
N ASP A 5 52.55 40.36 32.60
CA ASP A 5 51.32 40.48 31.82
C ASP A 5 51.22 39.38 30.74
N ARG A 6 52.34 39.00 30.13
CA ARG A 6 52.35 37.92 29.13
C ARG A 6 52.01 36.57 29.74
N LYS A 7 52.52 36.24 30.93
CA LYS A 7 52.26 34.94 31.58
C LYS A 7 50.78 34.80 31.99
N VAL A 8 50.16 35.89 32.44
CA VAL A 8 48.74 35.93 32.80
C VAL A 8 47.86 35.79 31.55
N ILE A 9 48.19 36.49 30.46
CA ILE A 9 47.47 36.39 29.19
C ILE A 9 47.60 35.00 28.55
N PHE A 10 48.80 34.40 28.56
CA PHE A 10 49.01 33.04 28.06
C PHE A 10 48.32 31.99 28.93
N GLY A 11 48.30 32.15 30.26
CA GLY A 11 47.58 31.26 31.17
C GLY A 11 46.06 31.30 30.97
N ALA A 12 45.49 32.50 30.80
CA ALA A 12 44.06 32.68 30.54
C ALA A 12 43.65 32.13 29.16
N ALA A 13 44.47 32.33 28.12
CA ALA A 13 44.22 31.77 26.80
C ALA A 13 44.29 30.24 26.79
N ALA A 14 45.27 29.65 27.49
CA ALA A 14 45.37 28.20 27.62
C ALA A 14 44.15 27.62 28.34
N ALA A 15 43.72 28.21 29.46
CA ALA A 15 42.54 27.75 30.21
C ALA A 15 41.25 27.80 29.38
N LEU A 16 41.07 28.85 28.56
CA LEU A 16 39.92 28.99 27.68
C LEU A 16 39.87 27.90 26.60
N VAL A 17 41.02 27.60 25.98
CA VAL A 17 41.13 26.56 24.94
C VAL A 17 40.85 25.18 25.53
N THR A 18 41.35 24.88 26.73
CA THR A 18 41.09 23.58 27.39
C THR A 18 39.62 23.44 27.78
N ALA A 19 38.99 24.50 28.30
CA ALA A 19 37.57 24.49 28.63
C ALA A 19 36.68 24.31 27.39
N LEU A 20 37.04 24.95 26.26
CA LEU A 20 36.33 24.79 25.00
C LEU A 20 36.47 23.37 24.43
N ALA A 21 37.68 22.80 24.46
CA ALA A 21 37.93 21.43 24.00
C ALA A 21 37.18 20.39 24.85
N LEU A 22 37.15 20.57 26.18
CA LEU A 22 36.40 19.71 27.09
C LEU A 22 34.89 19.87 26.92
N GLY A 23 34.39 21.09 26.70
CA GLY A 23 32.97 21.35 26.43
C GLY A 23 32.49 20.70 25.14
N ILE A 24 33.28 20.79 24.06
CA ILE A 24 32.97 20.14 22.77
C ILE A 24 33.05 18.61 22.89
N GLY A 25 34.08 18.09 23.55
CA GLY A 25 34.25 16.65 23.78
C GLY A 25 33.12 16.05 24.61
N ALA A 26 32.70 16.73 25.69
CA ALA A 26 31.55 16.33 26.50
C ALA A 26 30.25 16.44 25.68
N GLY A 27 30.05 17.51 24.91
CA GLY A 27 28.88 17.68 24.05
C GLY A 27 28.72 16.55 23.02
N PHE A 28 29.80 16.11 22.37
CA PHE A 28 29.78 14.95 21.47
C PHE A 28 29.54 13.63 22.20
N TYR A 29 30.17 13.44 23.36
CA TYR A 29 30.06 12.19 24.15
C TYR A 29 28.64 11.98 24.72
N PHE A 30 28.02 13.05 25.22
CA PHE A 30 26.67 12.98 25.80
C PHE A 30 25.57 13.15 24.75
N GLY A 31 25.74 14.03 23.75
CA GLY A 31 24.77 14.23 22.66
C GLY A 31 24.70 13.07 21.67
N GLY A 32 25.85 12.44 21.36
CA GLY A 32 25.92 11.29 20.45
C GLY A 32 25.25 10.02 20.99
N ARG A 33 25.27 9.83 22.33
CA ARG A 33 24.62 8.67 22.96
C ARG A 33 23.09 8.74 22.92
N GLY A 34 22.51 9.91 23.18
CA GLY A 34 21.05 10.12 23.08
C GLY A 34 20.53 9.89 21.67
N ALA A 35 21.17 10.50 20.67
CA ALA A 35 20.81 10.33 19.26
C ALA A 35 20.98 8.88 18.78
N SER A 36 22.02 8.16 19.25
CA SER A 36 22.23 6.76 18.87
C SER A 36 21.17 5.81 19.43
N ALA A 37 20.69 6.04 20.65
CA ALA A 37 19.66 5.22 21.28
C ALA A 37 18.29 5.46 20.65
N GLU A 38 17.96 6.72 20.35
CA GLU A 38 16.73 7.09 19.65
C GLU A 38 16.69 6.50 18.23
N LEU A 39 17.79 6.59 17.48
CA LEU A 39 17.93 5.95 16.17
C LEU A 39 17.80 4.42 16.24
N ALA A 40 18.33 3.78 17.29
CA ALA A 40 18.18 2.34 17.48
C ALA A 40 16.71 1.95 17.74
N LEU A 41 15.99 2.72 18.55
CA LEU A 41 14.57 2.52 18.81
C LEU A 41 13.72 2.74 17.55
N LEU A 42 13.97 3.82 16.80
CA LEU A 42 13.31 4.10 15.52
C LEU A 42 13.55 2.97 14.51
N ARG A 43 14.79 2.47 14.40
CA ARG A 43 15.10 1.32 13.55
C ARG A 43 14.35 0.06 13.99
N ALA A 44 14.31 -0.22 15.29
CA ALA A 44 13.56 -1.37 15.81
C ALA A 44 12.06 -1.26 15.53
N GLN A 45 11.49 -0.05 15.62
CA GLN A 45 10.09 0.21 15.27
C GLN A 45 9.83 0.02 13.77
N ILE A 46 10.72 0.50 12.90
CA ILE A 46 10.63 0.31 11.44
C ILE A 46 10.72 -1.18 11.09
N GLU A 47 11.66 -1.92 11.66
CA GLU A 47 11.80 -3.36 11.41
C GLU A 47 10.58 -4.15 11.91
N LYS A 48 10.03 -3.77 13.08
CA LYS A 48 8.76 -4.33 13.55
C LYS A 48 7.61 -4.00 12.59
N ALA A 49 7.52 -2.77 12.08
CA ALA A 49 6.51 -2.38 11.10
C ALA A 49 6.63 -3.19 9.79
N LYS A 50 7.85 -3.39 9.29
CA LYS A 50 8.11 -4.23 8.09
C LYS A 50 7.68 -5.68 8.28
N SER A 51 7.85 -6.25 9.49
CA SER A 51 7.43 -7.64 9.76
C SER A 51 5.91 -7.84 9.71
N VAL A 52 5.14 -6.80 10.04
CA VAL A 52 3.67 -6.82 9.99
C VAL A 52 3.16 -6.49 8.60
N LEU A 53 3.86 -5.60 7.89
CA LEU A 53 3.56 -5.15 6.53
C LEU A 53 4.56 -5.76 5.54
N ALA A 54 4.69 -7.08 5.56
CA ALA A 54 5.56 -7.77 4.59
C ALA A 54 5.08 -7.45 3.15
N PRO A 55 5.99 -7.18 2.21
CA PRO A 55 5.62 -6.93 0.82
C PRO A 55 4.77 -8.08 0.26
N ALA A 56 3.63 -7.76 -0.34
CA ALA A 56 2.93 -8.72 -1.17
C ALA A 56 3.88 -9.20 -2.27
N GLY A 57 4.00 -10.52 -2.45
CA GLY A 57 4.83 -11.13 -3.48
C GLY A 57 4.29 -10.86 -4.90
N GLN A 58 4.25 -11.89 -5.73
CA GLN A 58 3.73 -11.77 -7.10
C GLN A 58 2.29 -11.25 -7.09
N ARG A 59 2.01 -10.21 -7.90
CA ARG A 59 0.68 -9.64 -8.04
C ARG A 59 0.10 -9.99 -9.40
N GLN A 60 -1.14 -10.47 -9.39
CA GLN A 60 -1.92 -10.77 -10.58
C GLN A 60 -3.10 -9.81 -10.76
N THR A 61 -3.17 -8.76 -9.93
CA THR A 61 -4.31 -7.85 -9.91
C THR A 61 -3.84 -6.42 -9.74
N VAL A 62 -4.48 -5.50 -10.46
CA VAL A 62 -4.27 -4.07 -10.33
C VAL A 62 -5.61 -3.37 -10.17
N LEU A 63 -5.69 -2.49 -9.19
CA LEU A 63 -6.79 -1.54 -9.01
C LEU A 63 -6.35 -0.22 -9.63
N GLY A 64 -7.22 0.38 -10.44
CA GLY A 64 -6.91 1.64 -11.10
C GLY A 64 -8.13 2.37 -11.61
N THR A 65 -7.86 3.50 -12.26
CA THR A 65 -8.88 4.31 -12.95
C THR A 65 -8.57 4.31 -14.44
N VAL A 66 -9.60 4.12 -15.27
CA VAL A 66 -9.46 4.18 -16.73
C VAL A 66 -9.11 5.61 -17.14
N GLU A 67 -8.01 5.81 -17.85
CA GLU A 67 -7.68 7.10 -18.45
C GLU A 67 -8.31 7.22 -19.84
N ARG A 68 -8.13 6.19 -20.68
CA ARG A 68 -8.68 6.10 -22.02
C ARG A 68 -8.74 4.65 -22.50
N VAL A 69 -9.55 4.41 -23.53
CA VAL A 69 -9.71 3.10 -24.17
C VAL A 69 -9.46 3.27 -25.66
N GLU A 70 -8.55 2.49 -26.23
CA GLU A 70 -8.23 2.50 -27.66
C GLU A 70 -8.26 1.08 -28.21
N GLY A 71 -9.31 0.76 -28.97
CA GLY A 71 -9.51 -0.57 -29.53
C GLY A 71 -9.59 -1.62 -28.42
N SER A 72 -8.59 -2.50 -28.37
CA SER A 72 -8.45 -3.55 -27.37
C SER A 72 -7.54 -3.19 -26.20
N VAL A 73 -7.03 -1.96 -26.11
CA VAL A 73 -6.13 -1.54 -25.02
C VAL A 73 -6.82 -0.55 -24.11
N ILE A 74 -6.80 -0.85 -22.81
CA ILE A 74 -7.27 0.04 -21.75
C ILE A 74 -6.05 0.65 -21.09
N PHE A 75 -5.92 1.97 -21.19
CA PHE A 75 -4.92 2.74 -20.48
C PHE A 75 -5.50 3.10 -19.12
N LEU A 76 -4.84 2.69 -18.05
CA LEU A 76 -5.28 2.87 -16.68
C LEU A 76 -4.19 3.44 -15.81
N LYS A 77 -4.60 4.27 -14.86
CA LYS A 77 -3.77 4.77 -13.78
C LYS A 77 -3.95 3.89 -12.55
N ALA A 78 -2.94 3.10 -12.23
CA ALA A 78 -2.89 2.20 -11.09
C ALA A 78 -2.84 2.98 -9.77
N GLN A 79 -3.49 2.44 -8.75
CA GLN A 79 -3.41 3.01 -7.40
C GLN A 79 -2.06 2.65 -6.75
N ALA A 80 -1.44 3.64 -6.11
CA ALA A 80 -0.23 3.45 -5.31
C ALA A 80 -0.44 2.37 -4.22
N PRO A 81 0.63 1.64 -3.85
CA PRO A 81 0.52 0.60 -2.84
C PRO A 81 0.07 1.18 -1.51
N ALA A 82 -0.82 0.46 -0.84
CA ALA A 82 -1.20 0.80 0.54
C ALA A 82 -0.02 0.56 1.51
N ASN A 83 0.87 -0.38 1.18
CA ASN A 83 2.05 -0.68 1.97
C ASN A 83 3.23 0.22 1.55
N PRO A 84 3.72 1.11 2.42
CA PRO A 84 4.83 2.02 2.09
C PRO A 84 6.19 1.31 1.94
N PHE A 85 6.28 0.02 2.30
CA PHE A 85 7.49 -0.79 2.15
C PHE A 85 7.51 -1.62 0.86
N GLU A 86 6.44 -1.59 0.06
CA GLU A 86 6.40 -2.25 -1.23
C GLU A 86 7.14 -1.45 -2.29
N GLU A 87 7.78 -2.15 -3.24
CA GLU A 87 8.42 -1.49 -4.37
C GLU A 87 7.38 -0.68 -5.16
N ALA A 88 7.78 0.54 -5.53
CA ALA A 88 6.99 1.38 -6.41
C ALA A 88 6.84 0.68 -7.76
N TYR A 89 5.61 0.61 -8.24
CA TYR A 89 5.28 -0.02 -9.50
C TYR A 89 4.67 0.99 -10.47
N PRO A 90 4.70 0.73 -11.78
CA PRO A 90 4.26 1.71 -12.77
C PRO A 90 2.84 2.20 -12.48
N GLU A 91 2.67 3.53 -12.40
CA GLU A 91 1.36 4.18 -12.26
C GLU A 91 0.57 4.01 -13.56
N ASP A 92 1.19 4.33 -14.69
CA ASP A 92 0.54 4.23 -15.99
C ASP A 92 0.70 2.82 -16.55
N ARG A 93 -0.43 2.19 -16.88
CA ARG A 93 -0.48 0.80 -17.33
C ARG A 93 -1.45 0.59 -18.48
N GLU A 94 -1.19 -0.46 -19.23
CA GLU A 94 -1.94 -0.90 -20.41
C GLU A 94 -2.46 -2.33 -20.19
N ALA A 95 -3.77 -2.46 -20.04
CA ALA A 95 -4.43 -3.76 -20.02
C ALA A 95 -4.94 -4.10 -21.43
N VAL A 96 -4.45 -5.20 -21.99
CA VAL A 96 -4.89 -5.71 -23.29
C VAL A 96 -6.10 -6.62 -23.09
N VAL A 97 -7.19 -6.29 -23.77
CA VAL A 97 -8.44 -7.06 -23.82
C VAL A 97 -8.38 -8.03 -25.00
N THR A 98 -8.50 -9.31 -24.71
CA THR A 98 -8.59 -10.39 -25.71
C THR A 98 -10.02 -10.92 -25.79
N ALA A 99 -10.27 -11.90 -26.67
CA ALA A 99 -11.59 -12.53 -26.77
C ALA A 99 -11.97 -13.32 -25.50
N GLU A 100 -10.97 -13.74 -24.72
CA GLU A 100 -11.11 -14.49 -23.48
C GLU A 100 -11.29 -13.58 -22.26
N THR A 101 -11.08 -12.26 -22.40
CA THR A 101 -11.22 -11.32 -21.29
C THR A 101 -12.68 -11.18 -20.89
N LYS A 102 -12.99 -11.53 -19.64
CA LYS A 102 -14.31 -11.33 -19.05
C LYS A 102 -14.43 -9.91 -18.50
N ILE A 103 -15.38 -9.12 -19.01
CA ILE A 103 -15.64 -7.77 -18.48
C ILE A 103 -16.97 -7.76 -17.76
N VAL A 104 -16.94 -7.38 -16.48
CA VAL A 104 -18.12 -7.31 -15.62
C VAL A 104 -18.23 -5.94 -14.97
N ARG A 105 -19.45 -5.48 -14.72
CA ARG A 105 -19.75 -4.29 -13.92
C ARG A 105 -20.45 -4.71 -12.65
N GLN A 106 -19.94 -4.23 -11.52
CA GLN A 106 -20.59 -4.37 -10.23
C GLN A 106 -21.75 -3.38 -10.15
N VAL A 107 -22.91 -3.90 -9.74
CA VAL A 107 -24.12 -3.12 -9.51
C VAL A 107 -24.59 -3.42 -8.08
N SER A 108 -24.84 -2.38 -7.31
CA SER A 108 -25.40 -2.51 -5.96
C SER A 108 -26.77 -3.18 -6.04
N LYS A 109 -26.97 -4.25 -5.27
CA LYS A 109 -28.30 -4.85 -5.14
C LYS A 109 -29.23 -3.87 -4.39
N PRO A 110 -30.54 -3.89 -4.67
CA PRO A 110 -31.50 -3.17 -3.85
C PRO A 110 -31.36 -3.58 -2.38
N PRO A 111 -31.40 -2.62 -1.42
CA PRO A 111 -31.22 -2.93 0.01
C PRO A 111 -32.20 -3.98 0.54
N ALA A 112 -33.45 -3.95 0.06
CA ALA A 112 -34.48 -4.92 0.44
C ALA A 112 -34.11 -6.35 0.01
N THR A 113 -33.68 -6.53 -1.25
CA THR A 113 -33.26 -7.84 -1.79
C THR A 113 -32.05 -8.39 -1.05
N TYR A 114 -31.04 -7.55 -0.79
CA TYR A 114 -29.86 -7.99 -0.07
C TYR A 114 -30.17 -8.39 1.39
N LEU A 115 -31.05 -7.64 2.06
CA LEU A 115 -31.47 -7.94 3.42
C LEU A 115 -32.28 -9.25 3.49
N GLU A 116 -33.13 -9.52 2.51
CA GLU A 116 -33.84 -10.80 2.39
C GLU A 116 -32.88 -11.99 2.20
N GLU A 117 -31.90 -11.87 1.31
CA GLU A 117 -30.86 -12.88 1.11
C GLU A 117 -30.05 -13.12 2.40
N LEU A 118 -29.70 -12.05 3.12
CA LEU A 118 -28.92 -12.12 4.35
C LEU A 118 -29.73 -12.80 5.48
N LEU A 119 -31.02 -12.49 5.61
CA LEU A 119 -31.90 -13.18 6.55
C LEU A 119 -32.09 -14.65 6.18
N ALA A 120 -32.22 -14.97 4.89
CA ALA A 120 -32.30 -16.36 4.42
C ALA A 120 -31.00 -17.12 4.74
N TYR A 121 -29.85 -16.50 4.52
CA TYR A 121 -28.54 -17.04 4.88
C TYR A 121 -28.44 -17.31 6.38
N GLN A 122 -28.78 -16.33 7.23
CA GLN A 122 -28.75 -16.49 8.69
C GLN A 122 -29.65 -17.61 9.19
N ARG A 123 -30.82 -17.81 8.56
CA ARG A 123 -31.73 -18.92 8.89
C ARG A 123 -31.19 -20.30 8.50
N GLN A 124 -30.21 -20.38 7.60
CA GLN A 124 -29.55 -21.63 7.20
C GLN A 124 -28.34 -21.97 8.08
N LEU A 125 -27.90 -21.06 8.96
CA LEU A 125 -26.78 -21.26 9.88
C LEU A 125 -27.07 -22.04 11.19
N PRO A 126 -28.29 -22.16 11.75
CA PRO A 126 -28.47 -22.79 13.06
C PRO A 126 -28.27 -24.30 12.97
N GLY A 127 -27.16 -24.79 13.56
CA GLY A 127 -26.87 -26.22 13.76
C GLY A 127 -25.55 -26.75 13.19
N GLN A 128 -24.72 -25.93 12.55
CA GLN A 128 -23.46 -26.38 11.93
C GLN A 128 -22.26 -26.53 12.91
N GLU A 129 -22.47 -27.03 14.14
CA GLU A 129 -21.34 -27.35 15.04
C GLU A 129 -20.52 -28.57 14.57
N GLN A 130 -21.02 -29.32 13.58
CA GLN A 130 -20.36 -30.53 13.05
C GLN A 130 -20.36 -30.59 11.52
N ALA A 131 -20.73 -29.51 10.83
CA ALA A 131 -20.64 -29.48 9.37
C ALA A 131 -19.16 -29.41 8.98
N SER A 132 -18.71 -30.38 8.19
CA SER A 132 -17.40 -30.36 7.55
C SER A 132 -17.19 -28.97 6.92
N ALA A 133 -15.99 -28.39 7.06
CA ALA A 133 -15.66 -27.03 6.61
C ALA A 133 -16.01 -26.70 5.13
N TYR A 134 -16.40 -27.71 4.36
CA TYR A 134 -16.81 -27.67 2.96
C TYR A 134 -18.30 -27.40 2.70
N LEU A 135 -19.15 -27.36 3.73
CA LEU A 135 -20.61 -27.21 3.58
C LEU A 135 -21.17 -25.91 4.19
N VAL A 136 -20.30 -24.98 4.60
CA VAL A 136 -20.74 -23.66 5.04
C VAL A 136 -21.16 -22.87 3.79
N PRO A 137 -22.42 -22.44 3.66
CA PRO A 137 -22.84 -21.64 2.54
C PRO A 137 -22.04 -20.32 2.50
N THR A 138 -21.72 -19.85 1.30
CA THR A 138 -21.04 -18.56 1.12
C THR A 138 -22.01 -17.43 1.47
N PRO A 139 -21.59 -16.42 2.25
CA PRO A 139 -22.44 -15.27 2.54
C PRO A 139 -22.83 -14.53 1.25
N PRO A 140 -24.04 -13.97 1.18
CA PRO A 140 -24.47 -13.20 0.02
C PRO A 140 -23.63 -11.92 -0.13
N SER A 141 -23.34 -11.57 -1.38
CA SER A 141 -22.67 -10.32 -1.74
C SER A 141 -23.67 -9.18 -1.90
N PRO A 142 -23.36 -7.95 -1.43
CA PRO A 142 -24.20 -6.76 -1.64
C PRO A 142 -24.18 -6.25 -3.08
N VAL A 143 -23.26 -6.76 -3.90
CA VAL A 143 -23.13 -6.39 -5.33
C VAL A 143 -23.41 -7.59 -6.21
N ALA A 144 -24.06 -7.34 -7.34
CA ALA A 144 -24.22 -8.27 -8.44
C ALA A 144 -23.24 -7.92 -9.57
N GLU A 145 -22.70 -8.93 -10.24
CA GLU A 145 -21.87 -8.74 -11.43
C GLU A 145 -22.71 -8.92 -12.69
N THR A 146 -22.64 -7.94 -13.58
CA THR A 146 -23.30 -7.99 -14.89
C THR A 146 -22.24 -7.97 -15.98
N ALA A 147 -22.32 -8.89 -16.95
CA ALA A 147 -21.39 -8.89 -18.07
C ALA A 147 -21.63 -7.65 -18.94
N VAL A 148 -20.55 -6.96 -19.32
CA VAL A 148 -20.61 -5.75 -20.14
C VAL A 148 -19.58 -5.82 -21.27
N ALA A 149 -19.82 -5.07 -22.34
CA ALA A 149 -18.87 -4.97 -23.45
C ALA A 149 -17.70 -4.03 -23.12
N ALA A 150 -16.53 -4.25 -23.74
CA ALA A 150 -15.36 -3.38 -23.59
C ALA A 150 -15.66 -1.92 -23.93
N GLY A 151 -16.49 -1.67 -24.96
CA GLY A 151 -16.92 -0.33 -25.37
C GLY A 151 -17.80 0.41 -24.36
N SER A 152 -18.25 -0.26 -23.29
CA SER A 152 -18.98 0.39 -22.18
C SER A 152 -18.06 1.06 -21.16
N LEU A 153 -16.76 0.77 -21.19
CA LEU A 153 -15.75 1.37 -20.32
C LEU A 153 -15.49 2.81 -20.75
N LYS A 154 -15.43 3.72 -19.78
CA LYS A 154 -15.18 5.15 -20.03
C LYS A 154 -14.04 5.66 -19.17
N SER A 155 -13.42 6.75 -19.63
CA SER A 155 -12.48 7.51 -18.81
C SER A 155 -13.13 7.88 -17.48
N GLY A 156 -12.39 7.71 -16.38
CA GLY A 156 -12.86 7.90 -15.01
C GLY A 156 -13.49 6.66 -14.35
N ASP A 157 -13.81 5.59 -15.10
CA ASP A 157 -14.29 4.35 -14.49
C ASP A 157 -13.21 3.75 -13.57
N ARG A 158 -13.60 3.40 -12.34
CA ARG A 158 -12.73 2.62 -11.44
C ARG A 158 -12.84 1.15 -11.80
N ILE A 159 -11.69 0.52 -12.04
CA ILE A 159 -11.62 -0.88 -12.48
C ILE A 159 -10.61 -1.68 -11.66
N VAL A 160 -10.91 -2.96 -11.49
CA VAL A 160 -9.97 -3.98 -11.05
C VAL A 160 -9.66 -4.86 -12.24
N VAL A 161 -8.38 -4.97 -12.60
CA VAL A 161 -7.93 -5.83 -13.69
C VAL A 161 -7.14 -7.00 -13.12
N GLN A 162 -7.55 -8.22 -13.47
CA GLN A 162 -6.86 -9.45 -13.13
C GLN A 162 -6.16 -10.02 -14.36
N ALA A 163 -4.93 -10.48 -14.18
CA ALA A 163 -4.10 -11.13 -15.19
C ALA A 163 -3.78 -12.57 -14.77
N ARG A 164 -3.33 -13.40 -15.73
CA ARG A 164 -2.88 -14.78 -15.44
C ARG A 164 -1.44 -14.82 -14.91
N GLU A 165 -0.65 -13.83 -15.30
CA GLU A 165 0.77 -13.72 -15.01
C GLU A 165 1.07 -12.70 -13.92
N ASP A 166 2.30 -12.72 -13.40
CA ASP A 166 2.80 -11.68 -12.51
C ASP A 166 2.94 -10.36 -13.27
N ILE A 167 2.24 -9.34 -12.79
CA ILE A 167 2.19 -7.99 -13.36
C ILE A 167 2.84 -6.94 -12.45
N THR A 168 3.58 -7.35 -11.41
CA THR A 168 4.14 -6.43 -10.41
C THR A 168 4.91 -5.27 -11.05
N ALA A 169 5.87 -5.58 -11.92
CA ALA A 169 6.72 -4.59 -12.61
C ALA A 169 6.27 -4.28 -14.06
N LYS A 170 5.14 -4.83 -14.53
CA LYS A 170 4.71 -4.71 -15.93
C LYS A 170 3.89 -3.45 -16.16
N THR A 171 4.25 -2.71 -17.21
CA THR A 171 3.45 -1.60 -17.75
C THR A 171 2.32 -2.12 -18.64
N ARG A 172 2.55 -3.20 -19.40
CA ARG A 172 1.57 -3.79 -20.32
C ARG A 172 1.37 -5.28 -20.05
N PHE A 173 0.12 -5.73 -20.03
CA PHE A 173 -0.23 -7.13 -19.74
C PHE A 173 -1.61 -7.50 -20.29
N GLU A 174 -1.88 -8.80 -20.43
CA GLU A 174 -3.18 -9.31 -20.88
C GLU A 174 -4.15 -9.49 -19.71
N ALA A 175 -5.37 -8.99 -19.88
CA ALA A 175 -6.42 -9.07 -18.87
C ALA A 175 -7.21 -10.39 -19.01
N VAL A 176 -7.38 -11.10 -17.91
CA VAL A 176 -8.29 -12.25 -17.80
C VAL A 176 -9.68 -11.78 -17.39
N GLN A 177 -9.75 -10.88 -16.41
CA GLN A 177 -11.02 -10.30 -15.95
C GLN A 177 -10.85 -8.81 -15.67
N ILE A 178 -11.83 -8.02 -16.09
CA ILE A 178 -11.94 -6.60 -15.76
C ILE A 178 -13.26 -6.41 -15.03
N THR A 179 -13.18 -5.94 -13.79
CA THR A 179 -14.34 -5.62 -12.96
C THR A 179 -14.46 -4.11 -12.83
N VAL A 180 -15.52 -3.53 -13.36
CA VAL A 180 -15.87 -2.12 -13.17
C VAL A 180 -16.57 -1.97 -11.83
N LEU A 181 -15.99 -1.17 -10.95
CA LEU A 181 -16.53 -0.91 -9.63
C LEU A 181 -17.71 0.05 -9.72
N ALA A 182 -18.73 -0.19 -8.89
CA ALA A 182 -19.83 0.74 -8.76
C ALA A 182 -19.29 2.08 -8.22
N SER A 183 -19.61 3.17 -8.91
CA SER A 183 -19.40 4.52 -8.39
C SER A 183 -20.34 4.72 -7.20
N SER A 184 -19.77 4.93 -6.02
CA SER A 184 -20.51 5.33 -4.81
C SER A 184 -21.14 6.70 -4.97
#